data_AF-A0A430LZC4-F1
#
_entry.id   AF-A0A430LZC4-F1
#
_cell.length_a   1.000
_cell.length_b   1.000
_cell.length_c   1.000
_cell.angle_alpha   90.00
_cell.angle_beta   90.00
_cell.angle_gamma   90.00
#
_symmetry.space_group_name_H-M   'P 1'
#
loop_
_entity.id
_entity.type
_entity.pdbx_description
1 polymer ?
#
loop_
_entity_poly.entity_id
_entity_poly.type
_entity_poly.pdbx_seq_one_letter_code
_entity_poly.pdbx_strand_id
1 'polypeptide(L)'
;MLNLFPVKIYHIAVLADKYQMVERFAMVMPYFFRARTMEPVAAWRMMVAAYLLKSENGFGYFSSGFIGNKVVSLLKYASLISDRVLALKLCLAIEEFRNRGKTNKGLCLYCFNKGEESGLGFVTKDPGCKFGSHYPV
;
A
#
# COMPACT_ATOMS: atom_id res chain seq x y z
N MET A 1 22.08 -1.75 12.45
CA MET A 1 20.85 -1.94 11.66
C MET A 1 19.69 -1.39 12.47
N LEU A 2 18.95 -0.37 12.00
CA LEU A 2 17.84 0.23 12.75
C LEU A 2 16.67 -0.77 12.83
N ASN A 3 16.50 -1.43 13.98
CA ASN A 3 15.43 -2.41 14.18
C ASN A 3 14.17 -1.70 14.69
N LEU A 4 13.49 -0.97 13.80
CA LEU A 4 12.25 -0.26 14.13
C LEU A 4 11.04 -1.18 13.94
N PHE A 5 10.20 -1.27 14.97
CA PHE A 5 8.93 -1.99 14.90
C PHE A 5 7.99 -1.35 13.84
N PRO A 6 7.18 -2.16 13.12
CA PRO A 6 6.25 -1.67 12.10
C PRO A 6 5.34 -0.52 12.55
N VAL A 7 4.87 -0.55 13.81
CA VAL A 7 4.07 0.54 14.39
C VAL A 7 4.83 1.88 14.47
N LYS A 8 6.13 1.85 14.78
CA LYS A 8 6.97 3.05 14.82
C LYS A 8 7.21 3.59 13.41
N ILE A 9 7.45 2.72 12.44
CA ILE A 9 7.60 3.12 11.02
C ILE A 9 6.31 3.77 10.52
N TYR A 10 5.15 3.21 10.86
CA TYR A 10 3.85 3.81 10.55
C TYR A 10 3.68 5.21 11.16
N HIS A 11 4.00 5.40 12.44
CA HIS A 11 3.92 6.73 13.06
C HIS A 11 4.89 7.73 12.42
N ILE A 12 6.11 7.30 12.07
CA ILE A 12 7.07 8.11 11.33
C ILE A 12 6.47 8.53 9.98
N ALA A 13 5.87 7.59 9.24
CA ALA A 13 5.24 7.86 7.96
C ALA A 13 4.09 8.88 8.07
N VAL A 14 3.22 8.74 9.09
CA VAL A 14 2.14 9.71 9.36
C VAL A 14 2.69 11.11 9.62
N LEU A 15 3.75 11.22 10.43
CA LEU A 15 4.35 12.52 10.72
C LEU A 15 5.07 13.10 9.49
N ALA A 16 5.80 12.27 8.76
CA ALA A 16 6.51 12.69 7.56
C ALA A 16 5.57 13.20 6.47
N ASP A 17 4.44 12.51 6.24
CA ASP A 17 3.40 12.95 5.31
C ASP A 17 2.73 14.25 5.78
N LYS A 18 2.28 14.29 7.05
CA LYS A 18 1.63 15.47 7.65
C LYS A 18 2.49 16.73 7.57
N TYR A 19 3.80 16.61 7.79
CA TYR A 19 4.73 17.74 7.75
C TYR A 19 5.45 17.90 6.40
N GLN A 20 5.01 17.19 5.35
CA GLN A 20 5.59 17.26 4.00
C GLN A 20 7.10 16.99 3.96
N MET A 21 7.58 16.10 4.83
CA MET A 21 8.99 15.71 4.95
C MET A 21 9.32 14.37 4.29
N VAL A 22 8.39 13.79 3.54
CA VAL A 22 8.54 12.46 2.90
C VAL A 22 9.88 12.29 2.18
N GLU A 23 10.30 13.30 1.40
CA GLU A 23 11.55 13.25 0.62
C GLU A 23 12.81 13.08 1.49
N ARG A 24 12.79 13.60 2.73
CA ARG A 24 13.92 13.46 3.68
C ARG A 24 14.14 12.02 4.11
N PHE A 25 13.13 11.16 3.97
CA PHE A 25 13.22 9.75 4.33
C PHE A 25 13.68 8.86 3.18
N ALA A 26 13.88 9.40 1.96
CA ALA A 26 14.22 8.61 0.76
C ALA A 26 15.37 7.62 1.00
N MET A 27 16.44 8.05 1.69
CA MET A 27 17.60 7.21 1.98
C MET A 27 17.31 6.03 2.93
N VAL A 28 16.31 6.16 3.81
CA VAL A 28 16.01 5.14 4.83
C VAL A 28 14.87 4.20 4.41
N MET A 29 14.05 4.57 3.42
CA MET A 29 12.92 3.76 2.96
C MET A 29 13.29 2.32 2.56
N PRO A 30 14.42 2.06 1.85
CA PRO A 30 14.79 0.68 1.49
C PRO A 30 14.99 -0.22 2.71
N TYR A 31 15.39 0.37 3.85
CA TYR A 31 15.53 -0.36 5.12
C TYR A 31 14.16 -0.57 5.79
N PHE A 32 13.26 0.41 5.74
CA PHE A 32 11.92 0.28 6.29
C PHE A 32 11.12 -0.82 5.60
N PHE A 33 11.13 -0.82 4.26
CA PHE A 33 10.29 -1.68 3.43
C PHE A 33 11.00 -2.93 2.90
N ARG A 34 12.11 -3.32 3.51
CA ARG A 34 12.75 -4.61 3.20
C ARG A 34 11.75 -5.75 3.40
N ALA A 35 11.61 -6.58 2.36
CA ALA A 35 10.75 -7.75 2.35
C ALA A 35 11.02 -8.64 3.56
N ARG A 36 9.96 -8.95 4.31
CA ARG A 36 9.98 -9.84 5.48
C ARG A 36 8.58 -10.29 5.80
N THR A 37 8.45 -11.51 6.31
CA THR A 37 7.17 -12.02 6.82
C THR A 37 6.74 -11.21 8.03
N MET A 38 5.46 -10.85 8.07
CA MET A 38 4.88 -10.07 9.15
C MET A 38 3.48 -10.59 9.45
N GLU A 39 3.07 -10.47 10.71
CA GLU A 39 1.67 -10.62 11.08
C GLU A 39 0.79 -9.62 10.30
N PRO A 40 -0.46 -9.97 9.95
CA PRO A 40 -1.27 -9.16 9.04
C PRO A 40 -1.47 -7.71 9.47
N VAL A 41 -1.61 -7.44 10.78
CA VAL A 41 -1.74 -6.06 11.30
C VAL A 41 -0.47 -5.24 11.07
N ALA A 42 0.70 -5.86 11.24
CA ALA A 42 1.98 -5.21 10.95
C ALA A 42 2.14 -4.97 9.45
N ALA A 43 1.81 -5.95 8.61
CA ALA A 43 1.84 -5.79 7.16
C ALA A 43 0.90 -4.66 6.67
N TRP A 44 -0.29 -4.54 7.26
CA TRP A 44 -1.24 -3.46 6.94
C TRP A 44 -0.64 -2.09 7.23
N ARG A 45 -0.08 -1.92 8.43
CA ARG A 45 0.58 -0.67 8.83
C ARG A 45 1.75 -0.32 7.90
N MET A 46 2.52 -1.32 7.46
CA MET A 46 3.63 -1.11 6.53
C MET A 46 3.15 -0.75 5.12
N MET A 47 2.04 -1.32 4.65
CA MET A 47 1.40 -0.92 3.39
C MET A 47 0.98 0.56 3.44
N VAL A 48 0.30 0.97 4.52
CA VAL A 48 -0.11 2.37 4.69
C VAL A 48 1.10 3.29 4.86
N ALA A 49 2.13 2.86 5.59
CA ALA A 49 3.37 3.62 5.70
C ALA A 49 4.05 3.80 4.34
N ALA A 50 4.05 2.77 3.49
CA ALA A 50 4.60 2.84 2.14
C ALA A 50 3.79 3.79 1.24
N TYR A 51 2.45 3.80 1.39
CA TYR A 51 1.60 4.78 0.72
C TYR A 51 1.96 6.21 1.11
N LEU A 52 1.96 6.52 2.42
CA LEU A 52 2.25 7.86 2.95
C LEU A 52 3.64 8.34 2.57
N LEU A 53 4.62 7.44 2.61
CA LEU A 53 5.99 7.75 2.23
C LEU A 53 6.20 7.73 0.70
N LYS A 54 5.18 7.42 -0.11
CA LYS A 54 5.30 7.32 -1.59
C LYS A 54 6.29 6.25 -2.07
N SER A 55 6.47 5.17 -1.31
CA SER A 55 7.30 4.04 -1.69
C SER A 55 6.51 3.04 -2.54
N GLU A 56 6.65 3.11 -3.86
CA GLU A 56 5.97 2.24 -4.83
C GLU A 56 6.25 0.74 -4.58
N ASN A 57 7.52 0.38 -4.42
CA ASN A 57 7.93 -1.01 -4.20
C ASN A 57 7.36 -1.58 -2.89
N GLY A 58 7.46 -0.82 -1.80
CA GLY A 58 6.88 -1.20 -0.51
C GLY A 58 5.36 -1.36 -0.59
N PHE A 59 4.67 -0.42 -1.24
CA PHE A 59 3.22 -0.44 -1.37
C PHE A 59 2.75 -1.66 -2.16
N GLY A 60 3.37 -1.94 -3.30
CA GLY A 60 3.11 -3.14 -4.10
C GLY A 60 3.42 -4.43 -3.33
N TYR A 61 4.56 -4.51 -2.64
CA TYR A 61 4.93 -5.69 -1.88
C TYR A 61 3.89 -6.03 -0.79
N PHE A 62 3.58 -5.10 0.11
CA PHE A 62 2.68 -5.39 1.22
C PHE A 62 1.23 -5.62 0.77
N SER A 63 0.75 -4.89 -0.24
CA SER A 63 -0.61 -5.09 -0.76
C SER A 63 -0.78 -6.47 -1.43
N SER A 64 0.26 -7.01 -2.07
CA SER A 64 0.21 -8.35 -2.70
C SER A 64 -0.11 -9.46 -1.70
N GLY A 65 0.38 -9.34 -0.46
CA GLY A 65 0.07 -10.29 0.62
C GLY A 65 -1.42 -10.31 1.00
N PHE A 66 -2.10 -9.16 0.93
CA PHE A 66 -3.54 -9.09 1.17
C PHE A 66 -4.34 -9.59 -0.03
N ILE A 67 -3.91 -9.27 -1.26
CA ILE A 67 -4.59 -9.73 -2.48
C ILE A 67 -4.53 -11.27 -2.60
N GLY A 68 -3.39 -11.88 -2.28
CA GLY A 68 -3.23 -13.34 -2.32
C GLY A 68 -4.07 -14.11 -1.30
N ASN A 69 -4.45 -13.49 -0.18
CA ASN A 69 -5.19 -14.14 0.90
C ASN A 69 -6.68 -13.76 0.92
N LYS A 70 -7.48 -14.38 0.05
CA LYS A 70 -8.91 -14.08 -0.14
C LYS A 70 -9.82 -14.38 1.06
N VAL A 71 -9.35 -15.12 2.07
CA VAL A 71 -10.17 -15.56 3.21
C VAL A 71 -10.31 -14.46 4.28
N VAL A 72 -9.43 -13.45 4.27
CA VAL A 72 -9.37 -12.45 5.34
C VAL A 72 -10.21 -11.22 5.02
N SER A 73 -11.27 -11.00 5.81
CA SER A 73 -12.01 -9.73 5.81
C SER A 73 -11.09 -8.55 6.13
N LEU A 74 -11.19 -7.49 5.31
CA LEU A 74 -10.37 -6.30 5.46
C LEU A 74 -10.96 -5.25 6.42
N LEU A 75 -12.22 -5.41 6.82
CA LEU A 75 -12.93 -4.43 7.65
C LEU A 75 -12.20 -4.13 8.97
N LYS A 76 -11.61 -5.15 9.58
CA LYS A 76 -10.83 -5.00 10.82
C LYS A 76 -9.60 -4.11 10.66
N TYR A 77 -9.09 -3.91 9.44
CA TYR A 77 -7.94 -3.05 9.18
C TYR A 77 -8.34 -1.60 8.92
N ALA A 78 -9.55 -1.36 8.41
CA ALA A 78 -10.09 -0.02 8.24
C ALA A 78 -10.16 0.73 9.58
N SER A 79 -10.39 0.01 10.68
CA SER A 79 -10.44 0.56 12.04
C SER A 79 -9.05 0.87 12.64
N LEU A 80 -7.95 0.45 12.01
CA LEU A 80 -6.59 0.58 12.57
C LEU A 80 -5.85 1.86 12.19
N ILE A 81 -6.34 2.63 11.22
CA ILE A 81 -5.72 3.90 10.80
C ILE A 81 -6.71 5.06 10.92
N SER A 82 -6.22 6.23 11.34
CA SER A 82 -7.06 7.40 11.64
C SER A 82 -7.81 7.90 10.41
N ASP A 83 -7.18 7.87 9.24
CA ASP A 83 -7.82 8.23 7.98
C ASP A 83 -8.69 7.07 7.48
N ARG A 84 -9.97 7.12 7.85
CA ARG A 84 -10.97 6.11 7.49
C ARG A 84 -11.25 6.08 5.98
N VAL A 85 -11.19 7.22 5.31
CA VAL A 85 -11.47 7.31 3.87
C VAL A 85 -10.38 6.58 3.10
N LEU A 86 -9.11 6.88 3.40
CA LEU A 86 -7.98 6.17 2.82
C LEU A 86 -8.04 4.67 3.14
N ALA A 87 -8.37 4.31 4.39
CA ALA A 87 -8.45 2.91 4.79
C ALA A 87 -9.48 2.12 3.98
N LEU A 88 -10.67 2.71 3.78
CA LEU A 88 -11.73 2.12 2.98
C LEU A 88 -11.34 2.03 1.50
N LYS A 89 -10.73 3.07 0.94
CA LYS A 89 -10.20 3.04 -0.44
C LYS A 89 -9.20 1.90 -0.64
N LEU A 90 -8.28 1.71 0.30
CA LEU A 90 -7.32 0.60 0.27
C LEU A 90 -8.01 -0.76 0.35
N CYS A 91 -9.01 -0.91 1.22
CA CYS A 91 -9.79 -2.14 1.32
C CYS A 91 -10.52 -2.45 0.00
N LEU A 92 -11.20 -1.45 -0.59
CA LEU A 92 -11.89 -1.58 -1.87
C LEU A 92 -10.94 -1.96 -3.00
N ALA A 93 -9.78 -1.30 -3.09
CA ALA A 93 -8.77 -1.62 -4.09
C ALA A 93 -8.30 -3.08 -3.99
N ILE A 94 -8.03 -3.58 -2.78
CA ILE A 94 -7.64 -4.97 -2.56
C ILE A 94 -8.77 -5.94 -2.96
N GLU A 95 -10.02 -5.65 -2.57
CA GLU A 95 -11.17 -6.50 -2.93
C GLU A 95 -11.44 -6.51 -4.44
N GLU A 96 -11.32 -5.36 -5.12
CA GLU A 96 -11.44 -5.28 -6.58
C GLU A 96 -10.40 -6.20 -7.25
N PHE A 97 -9.16 -6.18 -6.77
CA PHE A 97 -8.10 -7.09 -7.24
C PHE A 97 -8.39 -8.57 -6.94
N ARG A 98 -8.86 -8.89 -5.73
CA ARG A 98 -9.23 -10.26 -5.33
C ARG A 98 -10.32 -10.84 -6.23
N ASN A 99 -11.32 -10.01 -6.57
CA ASN A 99 -12.45 -10.37 -7.43
C ASN A 99 -12.05 -10.59 -8.89
N ARG A 100 -11.02 -9.88 -9.38
CA ARG A 100 -10.48 -10.12 -10.74
C ARG A 100 -9.61 -11.38 -10.86
N GLY A 101 -9.43 -12.15 -9.79
CA GLY A 101 -8.75 -13.45 -9.85
C GLY A 101 -7.23 -13.42 -9.97
N LYS A 102 -6.60 -12.23 -9.91
CA LYS A 102 -5.14 -12.09 -10.00
C LYS A 102 -4.52 -12.18 -8.60
N THR A 103 -3.91 -13.31 -8.26
CA THR A 103 -3.51 -13.62 -6.86
C THR A 103 -2.07 -13.33 -6.48
N ASN A 104 -1.21 -12.88 -7.40
CA ASN A 104 0.25 -12.77 -7.16
C ASN A 104 0.83 -11.37 -7.42
N LYS A 105 0.00 -10.31 -7.37
CA LYS A 105 0.44 -8.94 -7.67
C LYS A 105 -0.08 -7.96 -6.63
N GLY A 106 0.70 -6.91 -6.41
CA GLY A 106 0.35 -5.79 -5.55
C GLY A 106 -0.34 -4.65 -6.29
N LEU A 107 -0.91 -3.74 -5.51
CA LEU A 107 -1.42 -2.46 -5.96
C LEU A 107 -0.30 -1.58 -6.51
N CYS A 108 -0.58 -0.85 -7.59
CA CYS A 108 0.28 0.22 -8.07
C CYS A 108 -0.02 1.50 -7.31
N LEU A 109 0.98 2.18 -6.77
CA LEU A 109 0.75 3.46 -6.10
C LEU A 109 0.22 4.53 -7.09
N TYR A 110 0.81 4.60 -8.29
CA TYR A 110 0.35 5.54 -9.32
C TYR A 110 -1.10 5.29 -9.73
N CYS A 111 -1.44 4.04 -10.11
CA CYS A 111 -2.80 3.72 -10.51
C CYS A 111 -3.78 3.83 -9.33
N PHE A 112 -3.36 3.53 -8.10
CA PHE A 112 -4.20 3.74 -6.92
C PHE A 112 -4.57 5.23 -6.75
N ASN A 113 -3.59 6.13 -6.90
CA ASN A 113 -3.83 7.57 -6.81
C ASN A 113 -4.66 8.11 -7.99
N LYS A 114 -4.57 7.48 -9.17
CA LYS A 114 -5.30 7.89 -10.38
C LYS A 114 -6.62 7.15 -10.62
N GLY A 115 -6.92 6.10 -9.86
CA GLY A 115 -8.04 5.20 -10.15
C GLY A 115 -9.40 5.89 -10.09
N GLU A 116 -9.57 6.84 -9.16
CA GLU A 116 -10.78 7.66 -9.07
C GLU A 116 -10.85 8.73 -10.16
N GLU A 117 -9.73 9.44 -10.41
CA GLU A 117 -9.68 10.52 -11.41
C GLU A 117 -9.87 10.01 -12.84
N SER A 118 -9.34 8.82 -13.15
CA SER A 118 -9.43 8.20 -14.48
C SER A 118 -10.74 7.45 -14.70
N GLY A 119 -11.50 7.15 -13.64
CA GLY A 119 -12.71 6.32 -13.71
C GLY A 119 -12.46 4.85 -14.08
N LEU A 120 -11.20 4.44 -14.22
CA LEU A 120 -10.81 3.07 -14.63
C LEU A 120 -10.88 2.06 -13.47
N GLY A 121 -11.08 2.52 -12.23
CA GLY A 121 -11.00 1.71 -11.03
C GLY A 121 -9.55 1.44 -10.61
N PHE A 122 -9.35 0.56 -9.63
CA PHE A 122 -8.01 0.34 -9.05
C PHE A 122 -7.22 -0.74 -9.79
N VAL A 123 -7.89 -1.64 -10.52
CA VAL A 123 -7.27 -2.82 -11.14
C VAL A 123 -6.77 -2.55 -12.55
N THR A 124 -7.34 -1.58 -13.24
CA THR A 124 -6.91 -1.18 -14.58
C THR A 124 -5.74 -0.20 -14.48
N LYS A 125 -4.73 -0.41 -15.34
CA LYS A 125 -3.53 0.42 -15.37
C LYS A 125 -3.85 1.67 -16.16
N ASP A 126 -3.56 2.81 -15.53
CA ASP A 126 -3.62 4.10 -16.18
C ASP A 126 -2.56 4.17 -17.32
N PRO A 127 -2.90 4.70 -18.51
CA PRO A 127 -1.97 4.84 -19.64
C PRO A 127 -0.68 5.61 -19.32
N GLY A 128 -0.72 6.53 -18.36
CA GLY A 128 0.43 7.30 -17.87
C GLY A 128 1.35 6.53 -16.92
N CYS A 129 0.96 5.33 -16.48
CA CYS A 129 1.74 4.54 -15.52
C CYS A 129 2.99 3.92 -16.18
N LYS A 130 4.17 4.41 -15.79
CA LYS A 130 5.47 3.95 -16.30
C LYS A 130 5.96 2.64 -15.67
N PHE A 131 5.30 2.13 -14.61
CA PHE A 131 5.71 0.85 -14.01
C PHE A 131 5.36 -0.33 -14.92
N GLY A 132 6.40 -1.02 -15.40
CA GLY A 132 6.29 -2.15 -16.32
C GLY A 132 5.76 -3.44 -15.67
N SER A 133 5.84 -3.59 -14.35
CA SER A 133 5.41 -4.80 -13.63
C SER A 133 3.91 -4.83 -13.29
N HIS A 134 3.20 -3.70 -13.45
CA HIS A 134 1.73 -3.70 -13.42
C HIS A 134 1.22 -4.09 -14.80
N TYR A 135 0.68 -5.31 -14.88
CA TYR A 135 -0.11 -5.70 -16.03
C TYR A 135 -1.57 -5.40 -15.75
N PRO A 136 -2.15 -4.37 -16.40
CA PRO A 136 -3.59 -4.33 -16.58
C PRO A 136 -4.01 -5.58 -17.34
N VAL A 137 -5.24 -6.00 -17.11
CA VAL A 137 -6.09 -6.11 -18.28
C VAL A 137 -7.02 -4.92 -18.16
#